data_AF-A0A101E665-F1
#
_entry.id   AF-A0A101E665-F1
#
_cell.length_a   1.000
_cell.length_b   1.000
_cell.length_c   1.000
_cell.angle_alpha   90.00
_cell.angle_beta   90.00
_cell.angle_gamma   90.00
#
_symmetry.space_group_name_H-M   'P 1'
#
loop_
_entity.id
_entity.type
_entity.pdbx_description
1 polymer ?
#
loop_
_entity_poly.entity_id
_entity_poly.type
_entity_poly.pdbx_seq_one_letter_code
_entity_poly.pdbx_strand_id
1 'polypeptide(L)' 'MPTIFFYGPELDKDKKRELIKAFTEKASELTGLDKSSFVVYLQETDADEVGVGGELLEDRLKKQYE' A
#
# COMPACT_ATOMS: atom_id res chain seq x y z
N MET A 1 18.77 4.63 -3.67
CA MET A 1 17.85 4.33 -2.56
C MET A 1 16.42 4.42 -3.09
N PRO A 2 15.88 3.34 -3.69
CA PRO A 2 14.51 3.33 -4.19
C PRO A 2 13.49 3.38 -3.04
N THR A 3 12.34 3.99 -3.29
CA THR A 3 11.29 4.17 -2.28
C THR A 3 9.96 3.67 -2.82
N ILE A 4 9.26 2.90 -1.99
CA ILE A 4 7.92 2.36 -2.28
C ILE A 4 6.94 3.05 -1.33
N PHE A 5 5.93 3.70 -1.88
CA PHE A 5 4.82 4.26 -1.11
C PHE A 5 3.57 3.40 -1.31
N PHE A 6 2.94 3.04 -0.21
CA PHE A 6 1.67 2.34 -0.19
C PHE A 6 0.67 3.16 0.62
N TYR A 7 -0.37 3.64 -0.06
CA TYR A 7 -1.51 4.32 0.54
C TYR A 7 -2.68 3.33 0.51
N GLY A 8 -3.28 3.07 1.66
CA GLY A 8 -4.34 2.08 1.76
C GLY A 8 -5.04 2.07 3.11
N PRO A 9 -6.01 1.17 3.30
CA PRO A 9 -6.76 1.06 4.55
C PRO A 9 -5.86 0.58 5.70
N GLU A 10 -6.39 0.66 6.92
CA GLU A 10 -5.71 0.14 8.11
C GLU A 10 -5.32 -1.34 7.93
N LEU A 11 -4.08 -1.65 8.33
CA LEU A 11 -3.54 -3.01 8.36
C LEU A 11 -3.04 -3.33 9.76
N ASP A 12 -3.31 -4.55 10.22
CA ASP A 12 -2.71 -5.08 11.43
C ASP A 12 -1.18 -5.20 11.30
N LYS A 13 -0.51 -5.31 12.45
CA LYS A 13 0.96 -5.27 12.50
C LYS A 13 1.62 -6.44 11.79
N ASP A 14 0.98 -7.61 11.72
CA ASP A 14 1.54 -8.78 11.06
C ASP A 14 1.46 -8.63 9.55
N LYS A 15 0.32 -8.16 9.01
CA LYS A 15 0.18 -7.80 7.59
C LYS A 15 1.12 -6.68 7.17
N LYS A 16 1.30 -5.64 7.99
CA LYS A 16 2.28 -4.57 7.72
C LYS A 16 3.69 -5.14 7.54
N ARG A 17 4.11 -6.09 8.39
CA ARG A 17 5.43 -6.76 8.27
C ARG A 17 5.54 -7.60 7.00
N GLU A 18 4.51 -8.40 6.70
CA GLU A 18 4.50 -9.25 5.51
C GLU A 18 4.55 -8.41 4.22
N LEU A 19 3.78 -7.31 4.16
CA LEU A 19 3.73 -6.42 3.02
C LEU A 19 5.09 -5.75 2.75
N ILE A 20 5.73 -5.21 3.78
CA ILE A 20 7.07 -4.60 3.67
C ILE A 20 8.09 -5.62 3.17
N LYS A 21 8.05 -6.83 3.70
CA LYS A 21 8.94 -7.92 3.28
C LYS A 21 8.71 -8.27 1.82
N ALA A 22 7.47 -8.50 1.41
CA ALA A 22 7.12 -8.91 0.05
C ALA A 22 7.51 -7.83 -0.99
N PHE A 23 7.23 -6.56 -0.72
CA PHE A 23 7.61 -5.45 -1.60
C PHE A 23 9.13 -5.36 -1.76
N THR A 24 9.88 -5.43 -0.65
CA THR A 24 11.34 -5.35 -0.67
C THR A 24 11.95 -6.53 -1.42
N GLU A 25 11.45 -7.75 -1.16
CA GLU A 25 11.93 -8.97 -1.82
C GLU A 25 11.72 -8.93 -3.32
N LYS A 26 10.51 -8.58 -3.76
CA LYS A 26 10.21 -8.56 -5.19
C LYS A 26 10.92 -7.43 -5.92
N ALA A 27 11.02 -6.25 -5.30
CA ALA A 27 11.75 -5.14 -5.89
C ALA A 27 13.26 -5.42 -6.01
N SER A 28 13.87 -6.02 -4.98
CA SER A 28 15.27 -6.45 -5.00
C SER A 28 15.53 -7.50 -6.09
N GLU A 29 14.67 -8.53 -6.19
CA GLU A 29 14.75 -9.58 -7.21
C GLU A 29 14.74 -9.00 -8.64
N LEU A 30 13.82 -8.08 -8.93
CA LEU A 30 13.62 -7.55 -10.28
C LEU A 30 14.63 -6.47 -10.68
N THR A 31 15.22 -5.76 -9.71
CA THR A 31 16.15 -4.64 -9.99
C THR A 31 17.61 -5.01 -9.81
N GLY A 32 17.92 -6.12 -9.11
CA GLY A 32 19.28 -6.51 -8.75
C GLY A 32 19.90 -5.66 -7.64
N LEU A 33 19.14 -4.73 -7.04
CA LEU A 33 19.61 -3.90 -5.93
C LEU A 33 19.49 -4.65 -4.60
N ASP A 34 20.41 -4.37 -3.68
CA ASP A 34 20.38 -4.94 -2.34
C ASP A 34 19.12 -4.51 -1.57
N LYS A 35 18.55 -5.42 -0.77
CA LYS A 35 17.32 -5.17 0.01
C LYS A 35 17.45 -3.95 0.93
N SER A 36 18.64 -3.70 1.49
CA SER A 36 18.90 -2.54 2.36
C SER A 36 18.84 -1.19 1.64
N SER A 37 18.84 -1.20 0.30
CA SER A 37 18.71 0.01 -0.50
C SER A 37 17.27 0.52 -0.59
N PHE A 38 16.29 -0.28 -0.18
CA PHE A 38 14.86 0.04 -0.31
C PHE A 38 14.28 0.62 0.97
N VAL A 39 13.40 1.60 0.80
CA VAL A 39 12.58 2.18 1.88
C VAL A 39 11.11 1.98 1.52
N VAL A 40 10.31 1.45 2.45
CA VAL A 40 8.88 1.22 2.26
C VAL A 40 8.11 2.07 3.26
N TYR A 41 7.21 2.92 2.76
CA TYR A 41 6.28 3.70 3.56
C TYR A 41 4.88 3.12 3.41
N LEU A 42 4.26 2.79 4.54
CA LEU A 42 2.84 2.43 4.60
C LEU A 42 2.10 3.60 5.24
N GLN A 43 1.20 4.21 4.48
CA GLN A 43 0.35 5.31 4.94
C GLN A 43 -1.11 4.86 4.91
N GLU A 44 -1.74 5.00 6.07
CA GLU A 44 -3.16 4.73 6.24
C GLU A 44 -3.98 5.88 5.67
N THR A 45 -5.05 5.56 4.95
CA THR A 45 -5.96 6.52 4.34
C THR A 45 -7.39 6.02 4.49
N ASP A 46 -8.27 6.87 4.99
CA ASP A 46 -9.69 6.57 5.12
C ASP A 46 -10.42 6.68 3.78
N ALA A 47 -11.54 5.95 3.66
CA ALA A 47 -12.28 5.86 2.39
C ALA A 47 -12.99 7.17 1.99
N ASP A 48 -13.22 8.07 2.94
CA ASP A 48 -13.79 9.41 2.73
C ASP A 48 -12.72 10.44 2.29
N GLU A 49 -11.44 10.10 2.38
CA GLU A 49 -10.31 10.92 1.89
C GLU A 49 -9.79 10.47 0.51
N VAL A 50 -10.24 9.32 0.01
CA VAL A 50 -9.77 8.73 -1.24
C VAL A 50 -10.82 8.85 -2.35
N GLY A 51 -10.45 9.46 -3.47
CA GLY A 51 -11.28 9.51 -4.68
C GLY A 51 -10.85 8.48 -5.73
N VAL A 52 -11.80 7.74 -6.31
CA VAL A 52 -11.52 6.80 -7.40
C VAL A 52 -12.53 6.97 -8.54
N GLY A 53 -12.08 7.49 -9.69
CA GLY A 53 -12.94 7.73 -10.85
C GLY A 53 -13.88 8.93 -10.69
N GLY A 54 -13.52 9.89 -9.83
CA GLY A 54 -14.33 11.09 -9.56
C GLY A 54 -15.38 10.92 -8.46
N GLU A 55 -15.48 9.75 -7.83
CA GLU A 55 -16.35 9.49 -6.68
C GLU A 55 -15.50 9.20 -5.44
N LEU A 56 -16.02 9.52 -4.25
CA LEU A 56 -15.42 9.10 -2.99
C LEU A 56 -15.42 7.57 -2.91
N LEU A 57 -14.34 7.00 -2.36
CA LEU A 57 -14.20 5.56 -2.20
C LEU A 57 -15.26 5.02 -1.25
N GLU A 58 -15.62 5.76 -0.20
CA GLU A 58 -16.70 5.38 0.72
C GLU A 58 -18.05 5.19 -0.01
N ASP A 59 -18.40 6.09 -0.94
CA ASP A 59 -19.64 5.99 -1.73
C ASP A 59 -19.62 4.76 -2.65
N ARG A 60 -18.46 4.45 -3.22
CA ARG A 60 -18.28 3.27 -4.06
C ARG A 60 -18.39 1.97 -3.26
N LEU A 61 -17.85 1.94 -2.05
CA LEU A 61 -17.94 0.78 -1.17
C LEU A 61 -19.38 0.52 -0.75
N LYS A 62 -20.14 1.57 -0.39
CA LYS A 62 -21.58 1.43 -0.05
C LYS A 62 -22.38 0.78 -1.19
N LYS A 63 -22.23 1.26 -2.42
CA LYS A 63 -22.89 0.69 -3.62
C LYS A 63 -22.52 -0.76 -3.89
N GLN A 64 -21.34 -1.23 -3.47
CA GLN A 64 -20.88 -2.60 -3.71
C GLN A 64 -21.53 -3.62 -2.75
N TYR A 65 -22.04 -3.17 -1.61
CA TYR A 65 -22.69 -4.02 -0.61
C TYR A 65 -24.22 -3.90 -0.59
N GLU A 66 -24.82 -3.15 -1.53
CA GLU A 66 -26.25 -3.10 -1.83
C GLU A 66 -26.64 -4.14 -2.91
#